data_AF-B3PSZ1-F1
#
_entry.id   AF-B3PSZ1-F1
#
_cell.length_a   1.000
_cell.length_b   1.000
_cell.length_c   1.000
_cell.angle_alpha   90.00
_cell.angle_beta   90.00
_cell.angle_gamma   90.00
#
_symmetry.space_group_name_H-M   'P 1'
#
loop_
_entity.id
_entity.type
_entity.pdbx_description
1 polymer ?
#
loop_
_entity_poly.entity_id
_entity_poly.type
_entity_poly.pdbx_seq_one_letter_code
_entity_poly.pdbx_strand_id
1 'polypeptide(L)'
;MIFRRPLWIIAVCVLLGAHAVACSPSPKRHTDADIAFLASDAHVIVGGVPLIIPFVALTGFAEKPSFSVSGEKDHQAAKERLERFGKAAGSRAPAPSFDNLEIRVRAYGWNDFDTSLKRICTHLTRQWSQSVCNDPASPLLRVMPRDAFYLVDDRRLDAFQNHWTVGGERVSDQLEQMRLRYREPSVVCDAEPSSTGTRFCTAAVAISGHLAAVWTVWSGPAENSLQAERQGAAIAEFVLNALGPSENFPALSAAAFELTKPTVPTGPLNR
;
A
#
# COMPACT_ATOMS: atom_id res chain seq x y z
N MET A 1 1.98 79.58 11.79
CA MET A 1 0.82 79.01 11.09
C MET A 1 1.06 77.52 10.92
N ILE A 2 0.05 76.72 11.25
CA ILE A 2 0.12 75.31 11.64
C ILE A 2 0.14 74.41 10.40
N PHE A 3 1.21 73.64 10.23
CA PHE A 3 1.30 72.56 9.23
C PHE A 3 0.45 71.37 9.69
N ARG A 4 -0.74 71.21 9.11
CA ARG A 4 -1.58 70.02 9.31
C ARG A 4 -1.00 68.85 8.52
N ARG A 5 -0.39 67.89 9.22
CA ARG A 5 -0.04 66.56 8.69
C ARG A 5 -1.32 65.74 8.47
N PRO A 6 -1.57 65.13 7.29
CA PRO A 6 -2.67 64.21 7.12
C PRO A 6 -2.34 62.86 7.78
N LEU A 7 -3.11 62.57 8.82
CA LEU A 7 -3.08 61.39 9.68
C LEU A 7 -3.74 60.18 8.98
N TRP A 8 -3.28 59.82 7.78
CA TRP A 8 -3.95 58.83 6.90
C TRP A 8 -3.11 57.57 6.58
N ILE A 9 -2.03 57.30 7.32
CA ILE A 9 -1.17 56.13 7.05
C ILE A 9 -1.33 55.00 8.10
N ILE A 10 -2.01 55.24 9.22
CA ILE A 10 -2.11 54.23 10.30
C ILE A 10 -3.36 53.33 10.15
N ALA A 11 -4.34 53.70 9.32
CA ALA A 11 -5.56 52.91 9.16
C ALA A 11 -5.47 51.75 8.14
N VAL A 12 -4.40 51.66 7.35
CA VAL A 12 -4.26 50.62 6.32
C VAL A 12 -3.52 49.37 6.83
N CYS A 13 -2.67 49.47 7.86
CA CYS A 13 -1.90 48.32 8.35
C CYS A 13 -2.64 47.43 9.37
N VAL A 14 -3.80 47.86 9.91
CA VAL A 14 -4.57 47.06 10.89
C VAL A 14 -5.67 46.21 10.23
N LEU A 15 -6.03 46.50 8.97
CA LEU A 15 -7.03 45.71 8.22
C LEU A 15 -6.42 44.68 7.25
N LEU A 16 -5.10 44.70 7.05
CA LEU A 16 -4.38 43.70 6.22
C LEU A 16 -3.81 42.52 7.03
N GLY A 17 -3.89 42.55 8.37
CA GLY A 17 -3.40 41.48 9.25
C GLY A 17 -4.39 40.33 9.50
N ALA A 18 -5.63 40.43 9.02
CA ALA A 18 -6.70 39.48 9.36
C ALA A 18 -7.03 38.45 8.25
N HIS A 19 -6.26 38.39 7.16
CA HIS A 19 -6.57 37.52 6.01
C HIS A 19 -5.52 36.44 5.72
N ALA A 20 -4.54 36.24 6.61
CA ALA A 20 -3.44 35.29 6.40
C ALA A 20 -3.51 34.01 7.27
N VAL A 21 -4.65 33.66 7.86
CA VAL A 21 -4.78 32.44 8.71
C VAL A 21 -5.83 31.44 8.18
N ALA A 22 -6.44 31.67 7.02
CA ALA A 22 -7.54 30.84 6.51
C ALA A 22 -7.21 29.95 5.30
N CYS A 23 -5.92 29.65 5.03
CA CYS A 23 -5.53 28.69 3.99
C CYS A 23 -4.50 27.68 4.52
N SER A 24 -4.90 26.92 5.52
CA SER A 24 -4.35 25.58 5.71
C SER A 24 -5.54 24.68 6.00
N PRO A 25 -5.94 23.77 5.09
CA PRO A 25 -6.97 22.81 5.41
C PRO A 25 -6.49 22.07 6.64
N SER A 26 -7.20 22.26 7.76
CA SER A 26 -6.90 21.50 8.97
C SER A 26 -6.94 20.01 8.59
N PRO A 27 -5.96 19.20 9.03
CA PRO A 27 -6.00 17.77 8.74
C PRO A 27 -7.37 17.25 9.19
N LYS A 28 -8.13 16.67 8.25
CA LYS A 28 -9.43 16.07 8.56
C LYS A 28 -9.17 14.98 9.60
N ARG A 29 -9.56 15.22 10.86
CA ARG A 29 -9.46 14.19 11.90
C ARG A 29 -10.43 13.07 11.57
N HIS A 30 -9.97 11.83 11.63
CA HIS A 30 -10.86 10.68 11.54
C HIS A 30 -11.81 10.66 12.75
N THR A 31 -13.08 10.39 12.47
CA THR A 31 -14.08 10.13 13.51
C THR A 31 -13.88 8.73 14.09
N ASP A 32 -14.45 8.45 15.26
CA ASP A 32 -14.36 7.10 15.84
C ASP A 32 -15.06 6.04 14.96
N ALA A 33 -16.08 6.43 14.19
CA ALA A 33 -16.70 5.57 13.19
C ALA A 33 -15.74 5.26 12.03
N ASP A 34 -14.97 6.24 11.57
CA ASP A 34 -13.95 6.03 10.53
C ASP A 34 -12.84 5.09 11.03
N ILE A 35 -12.39 5.28 12.27
CA ILE A 35 -11.38 4.40 12.89
C ILE A 35 -11.91 2.97 13.03
N ALA A 36 -13.15 2.80 13.52
CA ALA A 36 -13.77 1.49 13.63
C ALA A 36 -13.91 0.80 12.26
N PHE A 37 -14.30 1.54 11.23
CA PHE A 37 -14.39 1.03 9.87
C PHE A 37 -13.02 0.61 9.32
N LEU A 38 -12.01 1.47 9.40
CA LEU A 38 -10.66 1.18 8.90
C LEU A 38 -10.02 -0.01 9.62
N ALA A 39 -10.28 -0.17 10.92
CA ALA A 39 -9.77 -1.28 11.71
C ALA A 39 -10.52 -2.60 11.48
N SER A 40 -11.75 -2.55 10.97
CA SER A 40 -12.56 -3.74 10.73
C SER A 40 -12.02 -4.58 9.56
N ASP A 41 -12.35 -5.87 9.59
CA ASP A 41 -11.91 -6.83 8.59
C ASP A 41 -12.78 -6.77 7.32
N ALA A 42 -12.12 -6.73 6.16
CA ALA A 42 -12.73 -6.94 4.86
C ALA A 42 -12.54 -8.40 4.45
N HIS A 43 -13.64 -9.05 4.08
CA HIS A 43 -13.68 -10.39 3.50
C HIS A 43 -13.77 -10.28 1.99
N VAL A 44 -12.81 -10.86 1.27
CA VAL A 44 -12.71 -10.78 -0.19
C VAL A 44 -12.29 -12.12 -0.77
N ILE A 45 -12.48 -12.30 -2.07
CA ILE A 45 -12.01 -13.48 -2.82
C ILE A 45 -11.10 -13.00 -3.95
N VAL A 46 -9.91 -13.58 -4.06
CA VAL A 46 -8.97 -13.32 -5.18
C VAL A 46 -8.44 -14.65 -5.67
N GLY A 47 -8.46 -14.91 -6.98
CA GLY A 47 -8.03 -16.21 -7.52
C GLY A 47 -8.80 -17.41 -6.95
N GLY A 48 -10.05 -17.19 -6.52
CA GLY A 48 -10.86 -18.21 -5.81
C GLY A 48 -10.45 -18.47 -4.35
N VAL A 49 -9.48 -17.73 -3.81
CA VAL A 49 -9.01 -17.86 -2.43
C VAL A 49 -9.69 -16.82 -1.54
N PRO A 50 -10.39 -17.22 -0.46
CA PRO A 50 -10.97 -16.29 0.50
C PRO A 50 -9.89 -15.67 1.39
N LEU A 51 -9.92 -14.35 1.51
CA LEU A 51 -8.95 -13.56 2.27
C LEU A 51 -9.66 -12.63 3.26
N ILE A 52 -8.98 -12.35 4.38
CA ILE A 52 -9.41 -11.44 5.44
C ILE A 52 -8.31 -10.41 5.67
N ILE A 53 -8.61 -9.15 5.37
CA ILE A 53 -7.65 -8.04 5.38
C ILE A 53 -8.34 -6.83 6.03
N PRO A 54 -7.74 -6.14 7.02
CA PRO A 54 -8.35 -4.95 7.60
C PRO A 54 -8.42 -3.83 6.55
N PHE A 55 -9.50 -3.04 6.53
CA PHE A 55 -9.72 -1.99 5.52
C PHE A 55 -8.57 -0.98 5.43
N VAL A 56 -7.88 -0.70 6.54
CA VAL A 56 -6.70 0.19 6.57
C VAL A 56 -5.55 -0.28 5.68
N ALA A 57 -5.47 -1.58 5.37
CA ALA A 57 -4.46 -2.13 4.47
C ALA A 57 -4.85 -2.05 2.98
N LEU A 58 -6.10 -1.69 2.66
CA LEU A 58 -6.67 -1.68 1.30
C LEU A 58 -6.64 -0.27 0.70
N THR A 59 -5.45 0.20 0.36
CA THR A 59 -5.20 1.59 -0.05
C THR A 59 -5.86 1.98 -1.37
N GLY A 60 -6.09 1.02 -2.27
CA GLY A 60 -6.81 1.25 -3.54
C GLY A 60 -8.27 1.68 -3.35
N PHE A 61 -8.85 1.42 -2.17
CA PHE A 61 -10.22 1.81 -1.83
C PHE A 61 -10.27 2.88 -0.73
N ALA A 62 -9.32 2.87 0.21
CA ALA A 62 -9.30 3.77 1.35
C ALA A 62 -8.67 5.15 1.09
N GLU A 63 -7.78 5.31 0.09
CA GLU A 63 -6.85 6.46 0.06
C GLU A 63 -6.86 7.36 -1.20
N LYS A 64 -7.53 7.00 -2.31
CA LYS A 64 -7.35 7.74 -3.58
C LYS A 64 -8.63 8.44 -4.08
N PRO A 65 -8.86 9.73 -3.75
CA PRO A 65 -9.70 10.58 -4.58
C PRO A 65 -9.01 10.79 -5.94
N SER A 66 -9.79 10.70 -7.01
CA SER A 66 -9.32 10.97 -8.38
C SER A 66 -9.00 12.47 -8.52
N PHE A 67 -7.83 12.79 -9.10
CA PHE A 67 -7.47 14.15 -9.49
C PHE A 67 -8.13 14.49 -10.83
N SER A 68 -9.44 14.78 -10.84
CA SER A 68 -10.07 15.45 -11.98
C SER A 68 -10.48 16.88 -11.66
N VAL A 69 -10.70 17.66 -12.72
CA VAL A 69 -11.20 19.04 -12.69
C VAL A 69 -12.56 19.15 -11.97
N SER A 70 -13.28 18.03 -11.76
CA SER A 70 -14.47 17.94 -10.94
C SER A 70 -14.22 17.25 -9.58
N GLY A 71 -13.30 17.81 -8.79
CA GLY A 71 -12.87 17.23 -7.51
C GLY A 71 -14.00 16.83 -6.55
N GLU A 72 -15.13 17.57 -6.53
CA GLU A 72 -16.28 17.22 -5.70
C GLU A 72 -17.01 15.95 -6.18
N LYS A 73 -17.20 15.80 -7.51
CA LYS A 73 -17.84 14.61 -8.09
C LYS A 73 -16.99 13.37 -7.90
N ASP A 74 -15.68 13.52 -8.02
CA ASP A 74 -14.73 12.43 -7.83
C ASP A 74 -14.64 12.00 -6.36
N HIS A 75 -14.65 12.97 -5.45
CA HIS A 75 -14.68 12.69 -4.02
C HIS A 75 -15.97 11.95 -3.63
N GLN A 76 -17.11 12.37 -4.18
CA GLN A 76 -18.38 11.69 -3.94
C GLN A 76 -18.39 10.27 -4.55
N ALA A 77 -17.90 10.10 -5.77
CA ALA A 77 -17.79 8.78 -6.42
C ALA A 77 -16.82 7.84 -5.67
N ALA A 78 -15.72 8.37 -5.14
CA ALA A 78 -14.78 7.62 -4.31
C ALA A 78 -15.43 7.19 -2.99
N LYS A 79 -16.16 8.10 -2.33
CA LYS A 79 -16.91 7.81 -1.11
C LYS A 79 -17.96 6.73 -1.33
N GLU A 80 -18.77 6.83 -2.38
CA GLU A 80 -19.78 5.83 -2.74
C GLU A 80 -19.16 4.46 -3.06
N ARG A 81 -17.99 4.46 -3.72
CA ARG A 81 -17.24 3.22 -3.99
C ARG A 81 -16.76 2.57 -2.70
N LEU A 82 -16.21 3.36 -1.77
CA LEU A 82 -15.76 2.88 -0.47
C LEU A 82 -16.93 2.36 0.37
N GLU A 83 -18.06 3.07 0.41
CA GLU A 83 -19.26 2.63 1.12
C GLU A 83 -19.83 1.32 0.54
N ARG A 84 -19.89 1.20 -0.79
CA ARG A 84 -20.35 0.00 -1.47
C ARG A 84 -19.41 -1.18 -1.20
N PHE A 85 -18.11 -0.94 -1.28
CA PHE A 85 -17.10 -1.93 -0.96
C PHE A 85 -17.19 -2.36 0.52
N GLY A 86 -17.30 -1.41 1.44
CA GLY A 86 -17.47 -1.65 2.87
C GLY A 86 -18.68 -2.53 3.17
N LYS A 87 -19.84 -2.25 2.53
CA LYS A 87 -21.04 -3.08 2.68
C LYS A 87 -20.87 -4.49 2.12
N ALA A 88 -20.20 -4.64 0.98
CA ALA A 88 -20.00 -5.94 0.34
C ALA A 88 -18.97 -6.80 1.09
N ALA A 89 -17.83 -6.22 1.46
CA ALA A 89 -16.71 -6.93 2.06
C ALA A 89 -16.80 -7.02 3.60
N GLY A 90 -17.65 -6.22 4.26
CA GLY A 90 -17.78 -6.24 5.72
C GLY A 90 -18.46 -7.48 6.31
N SER A 91 -18.88 -8.44 5.47
CA SER A 91 -19.49 -9.70 5.92
C SER A 91 -18.81 -10.90 5.26
N ARG A 92 -18.76 -12.02 5.97
CA ARG A 92 -18.08 -13.25 5.49
C ARG A 92 -18.72 -13.85 4.23
N ALA A 93 -20.03 -13.68 4.06
CA ALA A 93 -20.75 -14.22 2.91
C ALA A 93 -21.96 -13.34 2.53
N PRO A 94 -22.12 -13.00 1.24
CA PRO A 94 -21.20 -13.28 0.14
C PRO A 94 -20.01 -12.31 0.14
N ALA A 95 -18.77 -12.85 0.15
CA ALA A 95 -17.57 -12.04 -0.01
C ALA A 95 -17.38 -11.67 -1.51
N PRO A 96 -17.11 -10.41 -1.85
CA PRO A 96 -16.87 -9.98 -3.23
C PRO A 96 -15.57 -10.56 -3.80
N SER A 97 -15.61 -10.91 -5.09
CA SER A 97 -14.45 -11.37 -5.86
C SER A 97 -13.76 -10.22 -6.60
N PHE A 98 -12.43 -10.26 -6.67
CA PHE A 98 -11.60 -9.27 -7.37
C PHE A 98 -10.58 -9.93 -8.28
N ASP A 99 -10.34 -9.30 -9.44
CA ASP A 99 -9.26 -9.68 -10.36
C ASP A 99 -7.90 -9.23 -9.80
N ASN A 100 -7.85 -8.06 -9.14
CA ASN A 100 -6.69 -7.57 -8.41
C ASN A 100 -7.09 -6.80 -7.15
N LEU A 101 -6.21 -6.79 -6.15
CA LEU A 101 -6.40 -6.09 -4.89
C LEU A 101 -5.07 -5.49 -4.41
N GLU A 102 -5.00 -4.15 -4.37
CA GLU A 102 -3.84 -3.40 -3.85
C GLU A 102 -3.82 -3.49 -2.32
N ILE A 103 -2.71 -3.98 -1.76
CA ILE A 103 -2.47 -4.13 -0.33
C ILE A 103 -1.21 -3.37 0.07
N ARG A 104 -1.30 -2.62 1.17
CA ARG A 104 -0.15 -1.97 1.80
C ARG A 104 -0.05 -2.35 3.27
N VAL A 105 1.10 -2.90 3.64
CA VAL A 105 1.46 -3.15 5.04
C VAL A 105 2.31 -1.98 5.52
N ARG A 106 1.83 -1.25 6.53
CA ARG A 106 2.53 -0.10 7.11
C ARG A 106 2.26 0.00 8.60
N ALA A 107 3.06 0.80 9.30
CA ALA A 107 2.80 1.13 10.70
C ALA A 107 1.63 2.13 10.79
N TYR A 108 0.40 1.61 10.79
CA TYR A 108 -0.84 2.41 10.66
C TYR A 108 -1.02 3.47 11.74
N GLY A 109 -0.63 3.18 12.99
CA GLY A 109 -0.68 4.12 14.11
C GLY A 109 0.54 5.05 14.20
N TRP A 110 1.59 4.76 13.44
CA TRP A 110 2.79 5.58 13.37
C TRP A 110 2.65 6.64 12.28
N ASN A 111 1.82 7.66 12.54
CA ASN A 111 1.67 8.82 11.65
C ASN A 111 1.90 10.13 12.42
N ASP A 112 2.93 10.87 12.03
CA ASP A 112 3.26 12.18 12.61
C ASP A 112 2.29 13.29 12.16
N PHE A 113 1.58 13.07 11.05
CA PHE A 113 0.69 14.04 10.43
C PHE A 113 -0.78 13.87 10.85
N ASP A 114 -1.16 12.70 11.39
CA ASP A 114 -2.49 12.45 11.91
C ASP A 114 -2.48 11.59 13.17
N THR A 115 -2.56 12.28 14.31
CA THR A 115 -2.62 11.64 15.63
C THR A 115 -3.93 10.89 15.90
N SER A 116 -5.00 11.13 15.12
CA SER A 116 -6.27 10.42 15.29
C SER A 116 -6.16 8.94 14.91
N LEU A 117 -5.28 8.61 13.95
CA LEU A 117 -5.00 7.23 13.54
C LEU A 117 -4.25 6.41 14.59
N LYS A 118 -3.60 7.02 15.59
CA LYS A 118 -2.91 6.27 16.67
C LYS A 118 -3.84 5.31 17.40
N ARG A 119 -5.14 5.66 17.51
CA ARG A 119 -6.13 4.80 18.17
C ARG A 119 -6.45 3.55 17.37
N ILE A 120 -6.20 3.51 16.05
CA ILE A 120 -6.57 2.37 15.20
C ILE A 120 -5.98 1.05 15.68
N CYS A 121 -4.77 1.08 16.27
CA CYS A 121 -4.06 -0.12 16.68
C CYS A 121 -4.81 -0.94 17.74
N THR A 122 -5.60 -0.30 18.60
CA THR A 122 -6.40 -1.01 19.62
C THR A 122 -7.70 -1.59 19.06
N HIS A 123 -8.09 -1.19 17.84
CA HIS A 123 -9.29 -1.69 17.16
C HIS A 123 -8.99 -2.80 16.15
N LEU A 124 -7.72 -2.97 15.75
CA LEU A 124 -7.32 -4.06 14.85
C LEU A 124 -7.51 -5.42 15.54
N THR A 125 -8.03 -6.39 14.80
CA THR A 125 -8.35 -7.75 15.30
C THR A 125 -7.29 -8.79 14.92
N ARG A 126 -6.61 -8.60 13.79
CA ARG A 126 -5.58 -9.52 13.26
C ARG A 126 -4.25 -9.31 13.98
N GLN A 127 -3.57 -10.39 14.33
CA GLN A 127 -2.32 -10.31 15.10
C GLN A 127 -1.19 -9.66 14.29
N TRP A 128 -1.10 -9.97 12.99
CA TRP A 128 -0.12 -9.36 12.11
C TRP A 128 -0.31 -7.84 12.02
N SER A 129 -1.56 -7.36 11.93
CA SER A 129 -1.83 -5.94 11.73
C SER A 129 -1.56 -5.16 13.01
N GLN A 130 -1.91 -5.73 14.17
CA GLN A 130 -1.49 -5.22 15.48
C GLN A 130 0.04 -5.15 15.59
N SER A 131 0.76 -6.20 15.16
CA SER A 131 2.21 -6.30 15.30
C SER A 131 3.00 -5.25 14.54
N VAL A 132 2.45 -4.72 13.43
CA VAL A 132 3.09 -3.67 12.63
C VAL A 132 2.60 -2.28 13.01
N CYS A 133 1.41 -2.16 13.61
CA CYS A 133 0.68 -0.90 13.70
C CYS A 133 1.45 0.25 14.38
N ASN A 134 2.16 -0.06 15.47
CA ASN A 134 2.96 0.90 16.24
C ASN A 134 4.47 0.62 16.20
N ASP A 135 4.91 -0.33 15.38
CA ASP A 135 6.31 -0.71 15.27
C ASP A 135 6.80 -0.55 13.83
N PRO A 136 7.31 0.65 13.46
CA PRO A 136 7.91 0.86 12.15
C PRO A 136 9.17 0.01 11.91
N ALA A 137 9.76 -0.58 12.95
CA ALA A 137 10.92 -1.45 12.86
C ALA A 137 10.53 -2.95 12.82
N SER A 138 9.23 -3.28 12.80
CA SER A 138 8.72 -4.64 12.81
C SER A 138 9.41 -5.51 11.75
N PRO A 139 9.82 -6.75 12.07
CA PRO A 139 10.43 -7.67 11.10
C PRO A 139 9.59 -7.84 9.83
N LEU A 140 8.26 -7.88 9.96
CA LEU A 140 7.35 -7.99 8.82
C LEU A 140 7.47 -6.77 7.89
N LEU A 141 7.46 -5.55 8.42
CA LEU A 141 7.64 -4.33 7.60
C LEU A 141 9.00 -4.28 6.90
N ARG A 142 10.04 -4.82 7.51
CA ARG A 142 11.40 -4.83 6.95
C ARG A 142 11.58 -5.80 5.77
N VAL A 143 10.68 -6.75 5.59
CA VAL A 143 10.77 -7.77 4.51
C VAL A 143 9.71 -7.58 3.43
N MET A 144 8.64 -6.84 3.71
CA MET A 144 7.62 -6.50 2.72
C MET A 144 8.12 -5.46 1.72
N PRO A 145 7.50 -5.35 0.53
CA PRO A 145 7.67 -4.20 -0.35
C PRO A 145 7.43 -2.89 0.41
N ARG A 146 8.23 -1.86 0.11
CA ARG A 146 8.07 -0.53 0.74
C ARG A 146 6.75 0.11 0.35
N ASP A 147 6.36 -0.09 -0.90
CA ASP A 147 5.09 0.36 -1.45
C ASP A 147 4.02 -0.74 -1.37
N ALA A 148 2.94 -0.58 -2.11
CA ALA A 148 1.92 -1.61 -2.20
C ALA A 148 2.39 -2.80 -3.04
N PHE A 149 1.77 -3.95 -2.78
CA PHE A 149 1.75 -5.08 -3.70
C PHE A 149 0.30 -5.40 -4.05
N TYR A 150 0.09 -6.19 -5.10
CA TYR A 150 -1.23 -6.61 -5.54
C TYR A 150 -1.36 -8.10 -5.32
N LEU A 151 -2.51 -8.53 -4.79
CA LEU A 151 -2.97 -9.91 -4.93
C LEU A 151 -3.85 -10.02 -6.16
N VAL A 152 -3.62 -11.01 -7.01
CA VAL A 152 -4.27 -11.12 -8.32
C VAL A 152 -4.73 -12.54 -8.62
N ASP A 153 -5.77 -12.65 -9.45
CA ASP A 153 -6.10 -13.89 -10.15
C ASP A 153 -5.17 -14.02 -11.36
N ASP A 154 -4.35 -15.07 -11.40
CA ASP A 154 -3.35 -15.29 -12.47
C ASP A 154 -3.96 -15.54 -13.86
N ARG A 155 -5.28 -15.74 -13.94
CA ARG A 155 -6.05 -15.81 -15.20
C ARG A 155 -6.50 -14.45 -15.70
N ARG A 156 -6.30 -13.39 -14.91
CA ARG A 156 -6.83 -12.02 -15.11
C ARG A 156 -5.74 -10.95 -15.02
N LEU A 157 -4.54 -11.27 -15.52
CA LEU A 157 -3.40 -10.33 -15.53
C LEU A 157 -3.63 -9.12 -16.45
N ASP A 158 -4.64 -9.17 -17.32
CA ASP A 158 -5.13 -8.04 -18.11
C ASP A 158 -5.67 -6.89 -17.24
N ALA A 159 -5.97 -7.14 -15.95
CA ALA A 159 -6.28 -6.08 -14.98
C ALA A 159 -5.16 -5.02 -14.84
N PHE A 160 -3.93 -5.32 -15.30
CA PHE A 160 -2.80 -4.39 -15.34
C PHE A 160 -2.64 -3.61 -16.65
N GLN A 161 -3.60 -3.64 -17.58
CA GLN A 161 -3.53 -2.88 -18.84
C GLN A 161 -3.37 -1.37 -18.66
N ASN A 162 -3.91 -0.82 -17.56
CA ASN A 162 -3.81 0.61 -17.23
C ASN A 162 -2.74 0.92 -16.17
N HIS A 163 -1.91 -0.06 -15.81
CA HIS A 163 -0.82 0.11 -14.85
C HIS A 163 0.50 0.27 -15.59
N TRP A 164 1.28 1.25 -15.16
CA TRP A 164 2.53 1.63 -15.78
C TRP A 164 3.66 1.58 -14.77
N THR A 165 4.83 1.13 -15.20
CA THR A 165 6.06 1.31 -14.45
C THR A 165 6.44 2.79 -14.46
N VAL A 166 7.34 3.19 -13.57
CA VAL A 166 7.83 4.58 -13.53
C VAL A 166 8.59 4.95 -14.82
N GLY A 167 9.20 3.98 -15.50
CA GLY A 167 9.84 4.18 -16.81
C GLY A 167 8.86 4.22 -17.99
N GLY A 168 7.56 4.04 -17.74
CA GLY A 168 6.52 4.23 -18.75
C GLY A 168 6.21 2.99 -19.60
N GLU A 169 6.63 1.80 -19.16
CA GLU A 169 6.18 0.53 -19.76
C GLU A 169 4.93 0.00 -19.06
N ARG A 170 4.13 -0.79 -19.78
CA ARG A 170 2.93 -1.40 -19.19
C ARG A 170 3.34 -2.59 -18.33
N VAL A 171 2.75 -2.65 -17.14
CA VAL A 171 2.93 -3.78 -16.22
C VAL A 171 2.38 -5.07 -16.83
N SER A 172 1.28 -4.99 -17.59
CA SER A 172 0.69 -6.14 -18.29
C SER A 172 1.67 -6.79 -19.30
N ASP A 173 2.35 -6.00 -20.13
CA ASP A 173 3.32 -6.50 -21.11
C ASP A 173 4.50 -7.21 -20.43
N GLN A 174 4.92 -6.74 -19.24
CA GLN A 174 5.95 -7.39 -18.44
C GLN A 174 5.46 -8.70 -17.82
N LEU A 175 4.21 -8.74 -17.33
CA LEU A 175 3.60 -9.95 -16.76
C LEU A 175 3.39 -11.05 -17.80
N GLU A 176 3.05 -10.71 -19.05
CA GLU A 176 2.89 -11.67 -20.15
C GLU A 176 4.19 -12.41 -20.50
N GLN A 177 5.34 -11.79 -20.22
CA GLN A 177 6.66 -12.42 -20.42
C GLN A 177 7.02 -13.39 -19.27
N MET A 178 6.30 -13.34 -18.15
CA MET A 178 6.61 -14.15 -16.98
C MET A 178 5.95 -15.51 -17.05
N ARG A 179 6.70 -16.53 -16.62
CA ARG A 179 6.13 -17.83 -16.28
C ARG A 179 6.04 -17.94 -14.77
N LEU A 180 4.87 -17.64 -14.21
CA LEU A 180 4.65 -17.69 -12.77
C LEU A 180 4.79 -19.12 -12.26
N ARG A 181 5.56 -19.28 -11.18
CA ARG A 181 5.80 -20.55 -10.50
C ARG A 181 5.54 -20.39 -9.01
N TYR A 182 5.09 -21.47 -8.39
CA TYR A 182 4.74 -21.47 -6.97
C TYR A 182 5.97 -21.12 -6.13
N ARG A 183 5.88 -19.99 -5.40
CA ARG A 183 6.94 -19.46 -4.52
C ARG A 183 8.29 -19.19 -5.19
N GLU A 184 8.33 -19.11 -6.52
CA GLU A 184 9.51 -18.75 -7.30
C GLU A 184 9.22 -17.41 -8.02
N PRO A 185 9.71 -16.28 -7.49
CA PRO A 185 9.46 -14.97 -8.10
C PRO A 185 10.08 -14.86 -9.50
N SER A 186 9.32 -14.31 -10.43
CA SER A 186 9.78 -13.88 -11.74
C SER A 186 9.92 -12.37 -11.76
N VAL A 187 10.94 -11.85 -12.44
CA VAL A 187 11.21 -10.41 -12.56
C VAL A 187 11.42 -10.05 -14.03
N VAL A 188 10.74 -9.00 -14.48
CA VAL A 188 10.91 -8.41 -15.81
C VAL A 188 11.03 -6.90 -15.61
N CYS A 189 11.98 -6.29 -16.31
CA CYS A 189 12.31 -4.88 -16.16
C CYS A 189 12.02 -4.11 -17.44
N ASP A 190 11.86 -2.80 -17.29
CA ASP A 190 11.86 -1.87 -18.40
C ASP A 190 13.12 -2.10 -19.27
N ALA A 191 12.93 -2.07 -20.58
CA ALA A 191 14.01 -2.31 -21.54
C ALA A 191 15.13 -1.27 -21.39
N GLU A 192 14.72 0.00 -21.29
CA GLU A 192 15.61 1.14 -21.16
C GLU A 192 15.73 1.58 -19.68
N PRO A 193 16.95 1.80 -19.15
CA PRO A 193 17.12 2.38 -17.84
C PRO A 193 16.69 3.86 -17.83
N SER A 194 16.35 4.37 -16.65
CA SER A 194 16.13 5.80 -16.43
C SER A 194 17.39 6.63 -16.71
N SER A 195 17.27 7.96 -16.74
CA SER A 195 18.41 8.88 -16.83
C SER A 195 19.42 8.74 -15.69
N THR A 196 19.05 8.09 -14.58
CA THR A 196 19.92 7.77 -13.44
C THR A 196 20.47 6.35 -13.49
N GLY A 197 20.25 5.59 -14.58
CA GLY A 197 20.69 4.22 -14.75
C GLY A 197 19.85 3.17 -13.99
N THR A 198 18.72 3.59 -13.39
CA THR A 198 17.82 2.70 -12.64
C THR A 198 16.85 2.02 -13.59
N ARG A 199 16.69 0.71 -13.50
CA ARG A 199 15.59 0.01 -14.18
C ARG A 199 14.44 -0.19 -13.21
N PHE A 200 13.22 0.09 -13.66
CA PHE A 200 12.02 -0.26 -12.93
C PHE A 200 11.58 -1.65 -13.36
N CYS A 201 11.30 -2.51 -12.39
CA CYS A 201 10.94 -3.88 -12.67
C CYS A 201 9.62 -4.24 -12.02
N THR A 202 8.86 -5.07 -12.72
CA THR A 202 7.73 -5.81 -12.17
C THR A 202 8.24 -7.16 -11.70
N ALA A 203 7.87 -7.54 -10.48
CA ALA A 203 8.05 -8.88 -9.96
C ALA A 203 6.69 -9.52 -9.69
N ALA A 204 6.61 -10.83 -9.89
CA ALA A 204 5.41 -11.60 -9.60
C ALA A 204 5.72 -13.01 -9.12
N VAL A 205 4.85 -13.57 -8.28
CA VAL A 205 4.98 -14.93 -7.74
C VAL A 205 3.62 -15.60 -7.63
N ALA A 206 3.52 -16.87 -8.01
CA ALA A 206 2.32 -17.65 -7.74
C ALA A 206 2.31 -18.12 -6.29
N ILE A 207 1.15 -18.05 -5.62
CA ILE A 207 1.03 -18.33 -4.19
C ILE A 207 0.15 -19.54 -3.92
N SER A 208 -1.06 -19.64 -4.44
CA SER A 208 -1.92 -20.82 -4.19
C SER A 208 -3.10 -20.85 -5.14
N GLY A 209 -3.34 -21.99 -5.79
CA GLY A 209 -4.37 -22.07 -6.83
C GLY A 209 -4.12 -21.03 -7.91
N HIS A 210 -5.09 -20.15 -8.15
CA HIS A 210 -4.98 -19.01 -9.07
C HIS A 210 -4.56 -17.70 -8.40
N LEU A 211 -4.24 -17.72 -7.10
CA LEU A 211 -3.77 -16.53 -6.38
C LEU A 211 -2.27 -16.33 -6.65
N ALA A 212 -1.93 -15.17 -7.19
CA ALA A 212 -0.56 -14.68 -7.33
C ALA A 212 -0.40 -13.30 -6.67
N ALA A 213 0.85 -12.87 -6.53
CA ALA A 213 1.17 -11.50 -6.14
C ALA A 213 2.03 -10.81 -7.18
N VAL A 214 1.84 -9.49 -7.32
CA VAL A 214 2.58 -8.61 -8.23
C VAL A 214 3.05 -7.37 -7.45
N TRP A 215 4.31 -6.97 -7.60
CA TRP A 215 4.86 -5.79 -6.94
C TRP A 215 6.00 -5.18 -7.77
N THR A 216 6.41 -3.97 -7.41
CA THR A 216 7.50 -3.26 -8.08
C THR A 216 8.82 -3.48 -7.35
N VAL A 217 9.90 -3.67 -8.11
CA VAL A 217 11.29 -3.86 -7.63
C VAL A 217 12.19 -2.77 -8.23
N TRP A 218 12.97 -2.10 -7.37
CA TRP A 218 13.66 -0.84 -7.69
C TRP A 218 15.13 -0.97 -7.28
N SER A 219 16.00 -1.45 -8.16
CA SER A 219 17.47 -1.46 -7.95
C SER A 219 18.23 -1.89 -9.22
N GLY A 220 19.55 -2.06 -9.11
CA GLY A 220 20.37 -2.64 -10.19
C GLY A 220 20.06 -4.13 -10.43
N PRO A 221 20.45 -4.73 -11.57
CA PRO A 221 20.01 -6.08 -11.96
C PRO A 221 20.30 -7.20 -10.95
N ALA A 222 21.47 -7.15 -10.30
CA ALA A 222 21.87 -8.14 -9.28
C ALA A 222 21.11 -7.96 -7.95
N GLU A 223 20.77 -6.71 -7.60
CA GLU A 223 20.02 -6.39 -6.40
C GLU A 223 18.52 -6.67 -6.58
N ASN A 224 18.01 -6.53 -7.81
CA ASN A 224 16.60 -6.77 -8.14
C ASN A 224 16.18 -8.21 -7.87
N SER A 225 16.98 -9.19 -8.29
CA SER A 225 16.62 -10.61 -8.14
C SER A 225 16.59 -11.01 -6.68
N LEU A 226 17.60 -10.61 -5.89
CA LEU A 226 17.65 -10.90 -4.45
C LEU A 226 16.54 -10.17 -3.68
N GLN A 227 16.25 -8.91 -4.03
CA GLN A 227 15.14 -8.16 -3.46
C GLN A 227 13.80 -8.84 -3.76
N ALA A 228 13.58 -9.24 -5.02
CA ALA A 228 12.37 -9.93 -5.46
C ALA A 228 12.21 -11.29 -4.79
N GLU A 229 13.28 -12.07 -4.65
CA GLU A 229 13.27 -13.36 -3.94
C GLU A 229 12.82 -13.19 -2.49
N ARG A 230 13.45 -12.27 -1.76
CA ARG A 230 13.13 -12.00 -0.35
C ARG A 230 11.72 -11.47 -0.18
N GLN A 231 11.31 -10.50 -1.00
CA GLN A 231 9.96 -9.93 -0.95
C GLN A 231 8.89 -10.94 -1.37
N GLY A 232 9.15 -11.73 -2.41
CA GLY A 232 8.24 -12.79 -2.86
C GLY A 232 8.05 -13.87 -1.80
N ALA A 233 9.12 -14.26 -1.11
CA ALA A 233 9.04 -15.16 0.04
C ALA A 233 8.22 -14.55 1.19
N ALA A 234 8.46 -13.28 1.51
CA ALA A 234 7.71 -12.57 2.56
C ALA A 234 6.21 -12.47 2.22
N ILE A 235 5.86 -12.08 0.99
CA ILE A 235 4.47 -11.96 0.54
C ILE A 235 3.79 -13.33 0.57
N ALA A 236 4.46 -14.40 0.11
CA ALA A 236 3.89 -15.74 0.14
C ALA A 236 3.59 -16.19 1.57
N GLU A 237 4.54 -16.02 2.51
CA GLU A 237 4.34 -16.35 3.92
C GLU A 237 3.25 -15.47 4.57
N PHE A 238 3.18 -14.20 4.19
CA PHE A 238 2.14 -13.28 4.64
C PHE A 238 0.74 -13.74 4.19
N VAL A 239 0.58 -14.08 2.92
CA VAL A 239 -0.70 -14.55 2.39
C VAL A 239 -1.12 -15.86 3.04
N LEU A 240 -0.21 -16.85 3.08
CA LEU A 240 -0.51 -18.20 3.56
C LEU A 240 -0.77 -18.26 5.06
N ASN A 241 -0.07 -17.45 5.86
CA ASN A 241 -0.19 -17.49 7.33
C ASN A 241 -1.05 -16.36 7.90
N ALA A 242 -1.31 -15.27 7.17
CA ALA A 242 -1.89 -14.05 7.77
C ALA A 242 -3.18 -13.57 7.09
N LEU A 243 -3.44 -13.93 5.83
CA LEU A 243 -4.60 -13.41 5.10
C LEU A 243 -5.72 -14.44 4.93
N GLY A 244 -5.48 -15.72 5.18
CA GLY A 244 -6.53 -16.74 5.14
C GLY A 244 -7.58 -16.59 6.26
N PRO A 245 -8.65 -17.42 6.23
CA PRO A 245 -9.70 -17.43 7.24
C PRO A 245 -9.22 -17.68 8.67
N SER A 246 -8.06 -18.34 8.82
CA SER A 246 -7.34 -18.52 10.06
C SER A 246 -5.95 -17.90 9.95
N GLU A 247 -5.50 -17.28 11.03
CA GLU A 247 -4.15 -16.72 11.13
C GLU A 247 -3.22 -17.66 11.90
N ASN A 248 -2.02 -17.86 11.38
CA ASN A 248 -0.89 -18.50 12.04
C ASN A 248 0.23 -17.46 12.22
N PHE A 249 -0.02 -16.50 13.11
CA PHE A 249 0.93 -15.42 13.39
C PHE A 249 2.31 -15.90 13.87
N PRO A 250 2.45 -16.96 14.69
CA PRO A 250 3.77 -17.48 15.06
C PRO A 250 4.60 -17.90 13.85
N ALA A 251 4.01 -18.59 12.87
CA ALA A 251 4.71 -18.98 11.64
C ALA A 251 5.10 -17.75 10.81
N LEU A 252 4.19 -16.78 10.66
CA LEU A 252 4.49 -15.52 9.99
C LEU A 252 5.65 -14.77 10.64
N SER A 253 5.60 -14.62 11.96
CA SER A 253 6.60 -13.87 12.72
C SER A 253 7.98 -14.51 12.60
N ALA A 254 8.05 -15.85 12.72
CA ALA A 254 9.28 -16.61 12.52
C ALA A 254 9.83 -16.44 11.09
N ALA A 255 8.99 -16.61 10.08
CA ALA A 255 9.39 -16.45 8.68
C ALA A 255 9.88 -15.03 8.38
N ALA A 256 9.17 -14.00 8.85
CA ALA A 256 9.57 -12.61 8.69
C ALA A 256 10.92 -12.34 9.36
N PHE A 257 11.14 -12.85 10.58
CA PHE A 257 12.40 -12.71 11.28
C PHE A 257 13.56 -13.38 10.53
N GLU A 258 13.39 -14.61 10.06
CA GLU A 258 14.41 -15.31 9.26
C GLU A 258 14.76 -14.55 7.98
N LEU A 259 13.76 -14.03 7.28
CA LEU A 259 13.95 -13.22 6.08
C LEU A 259 14.64 -11.88 6.34
N THR A 260 14.75 -11.40 7.58
CA THR A 260 15.56 -10.21 7.89
C THR A 260 17.05 -10.49 7.94
N LYS A 261 17.47 -11.74 8.05
CA LYS A 261 18.89 -12.10 8.15
C LYS A 261 19.59 -11.83 6.82
N PRO A 262 20.84 -11.32 6.83
CA PRO A 262 21.60 -11.14 5.61
C PRO A 262 21.83 -12.48 4.91
N THR A 263 21.55 -12.55 3.61
CA THR A 263 21.94 -13.70 2.79
C THR A 263 23.46 -13.66 2.60
N VAL A 264 24.18 -14.63 3.15
CA VAL A 264 25.64 -14.76 2.91
C VAL A 264 25.82 -15.17 1.44
N PRO A 265 26.61 -14.44 0.64
CA PRO A 265 26.91 -14.89 -0.71
C PRO A 265 27.65 -16.23 -0.64
N THR A 266 27.03 -17.30 -1.11
CA THR A 266 27.71 -18.57 -1.39
C THR A 266 28.53 -18.43 -2.66
N GLY A 267 29.61 -17.65 -2.59
CA GLY A 267 30.69 -17.63 -3.56
C GLY A 267 31.95 -18.24 -2.92
N PRO A 268 32.85 -18.88 -3.69
CA PRO A 268 34.09 -19.36 -3.13
C PRO A 268 34.89 -18.17 -2.58
N LEU A 269 35.32 -18.29 -1.32
CA LEU A 269 36.35 -17.45 -0.73
C LEU A 269 37.65 -17.70 -1.50
N ASN A 270 37.84 -16.99 -2.61
CA ASN A 270 39.14 -16.93 -3.26
C ASN A 270 40.08 -16.19 -2.32
N ARG A 271 40.98 -16.96 -1.69
CA ARG A 271 42.17 -16.46 -1.00
C ARG A 271 43.16 -15.89 -2.01
#